data_AF-A0A932I7S7-F1
#
_entry.id   AF-A0A932I7S7-F1
#
_cell.length_a   1.000
_cell.length_b   1.000
_cell.length_c   1.000
_cell.angle_alpha   90.00
_cell.angle_beta   90.00
_cell.angle_gamma   90.00
#
_symmetry.space_group_name_H-M   'P 1'
#
loop_
_entity.id
_entity.type
_entity.pdbx_description
1 polymer ?
#
loop_
_entity_poly.entity_id
_entity_poly.type
_entity_poly.pdbx_seq_one_letter_code
_entity_poly.pdbx_strand_id
1 'polypeptide(L)'
;MIPEPYPKVYLYRRIVQAKLFIDRHYADPIDLDNISDEAYFSKFHFIRLFKKIYGRTPHQYLISVRLDKAMGLLKAGIPVSSACLAVGFESLSSFSGLFKRVNGVTPSAYLARQQEIKAQMTRFPLDFVPGCFASKNGWLQNRNFREPGI
;
A
#
# COMPACT_ATOMS: atom_id res chain seq x y z
N MET A 1 -38.44 6.39 -22.69
CA MET A 1 -37.14 5.97 -22.12
C MET A 1 -36.06 6.62 -22.97
N ILE A 2 -35.46 7.72 -22.50
CA ILE A 2 -34.41 8.42 -23.26
C ILE A 2 -33.19 7.48 -23.28
N PRO A 3 -32.67 7.10 -24.46
CA PRO A 3 -31.46 6.28 -24.53
C PRO A 3 -30.33 7.03 -23.84
N GLU A 4 -29.63 6.35 -22.92
CA GLU A 4 -28.43 6.86 -22.25
C GLU A 4 -27.49 7.48 -23.31
N PRO A 5 -27.30 8.81 -23.33
CA PRO A 5 -26.69 9.52 -24.46
C PRO A 5 -25.18 9.27 -24.59
N TYR A 6 -24.59 8.43 -23.73
CA TYR A 6 -23.17 8.11 -23.72
C TYR A 6 -22.95 6.59 -23.60
N PRO A 7 -22.17 5.99 -24.52
CA PRO A 7 -21.72 4.62 -24.38
C PRO A 7 -21.03 4.40 -23.02
N LYS A 8 -21.36 3.30 -22.32
CA LYS A 8 -20.84 2.98 -20.97
C LYS A 8 -19.31 3.09 -20.86
N VAL A 9 -18.57 2.91 -21.96
CA VAL A 9 -17.11 3.07 -22.02
C VAL A 9 -16.64 4.46 -21.54
N TYR A 10 -17.36 5.54 -21.83
CA TYR A 10 -16.98 6.89 -21.41
C TYR A 10 -17.13 7.06 -19.89
N LEU A 11 -18.18 6.48 -19.34
CA LEU A 11 -18.45 6.44 -17.91
C LEU A 11 -17.36 5.68 -17.16
N TYR A 12 -16.98 4.50 -17.65
CA TYR A 12 -15.87 3.71 -17.07
C TYR A 12 -14.55 4.48 -17.16
N ARG A 13 -14.26 5.12 -18.29
CA ARG A 13 -13.03 5.91 -18.46
C ARG A 13 -12.92 7.02 -17.41
N ARG A 14 -13.98 7.77 -17.14
CA ARG A 14 -14.01 8.83 -16.11
C ARG A 14 -13.77 8.29 -14.70
N ILE A 15 -14.37 7.15 -14.38
CA ILE A 15 -14.13 6.49 -13.09
C ILE A 15 -12.68 6.00 -12.94
N VAL A 16 -12.09 5.49 -14.02
CA VAL A 16 -10.67 5.14 -14.05
C VAL A 16 -9.79 6.38 -13.84
N GLN A 17 -10.13 7.53 -14.43
CA GLN A 17 -9.39 8.79 -14.17
C GLN A 17 -9.43 9.16 -12.69
N ALA A 18 -10.60 9.08 -12.05
CA ALA A 18 -10.74 9.34 -10.63
C ALA A 18 -9.86 8.41 -9.77
N LYS A 19 -9.79 7.12 -10.10
CA LYS A 19 -8.88 6.16 -9.44
C LYS A 19 -7.42 6.56 -9.63
N LEU A 20 -7.02 6.89 -10.86
CA LEU A 20 -5.63 7.31 -11.16
C LEU A 20 -5.26 8.62 -10.47
N PHE A 21 -6.22 9.51 -10.25
CA PHE A 21 -6.03 10.70 -9.45
C PHE A 21 -5.77 10.33 -7.99
N ILE A 22 -6.60 9.46 -7.38
CA ILE A 22 -6.35 8.94 -6.03
C ILE A 22 -4.95 8.29 -5.94
N ASP A 23 -4.58 7.45 -6.90
CA ASP A 23 -3.30 6.74 -6.88
C ASP A 23 -2.09 7.67 -6.95
N ARG A 24 -2.22 8.84 -7.60
CA ARG A 24 -1.17 9.86 -7.71
C ARG A 24 -1.11 10.76 -6.49
N HIS A 25 -2.27 11.10 -5.93
CA HIS A 25 -2.43 12.10 -4.87
C HIS A 25 -2.77 11.50 -3.50
N TYR A 26 -2.55 10.20 -3.29
CA TYR A 26 -2.98 9.53 -2.06
C TYR A 26 -2.40 10.17 -0.80
N ALA A 27 -1.20 10.75 -0.86
CA ALA A 27 -0.55 11.37 0.30
C ALA A 27 -1.05 12.81 0.57
N ASP A 28 -1.70 13.42 -0.41
CA ASP A 28 -2.19 14.79 -0.33
C ASP A 28 -3.52 14.83 0.44
N PRO A 29 -3.91 16.00 1.00
CA PRO A 29 -5.21 16.19 1.64
C PRO A 29 -6.32 16.30 0.58
N ILE A 30 -6.56 15.23 -0.18
CA ILE A 30 -7.64 15.15 -1.16
C ILE A 30 -8.94 14.72 -0.49
N ASP A 31 -10.03 15.35 -0.90
CA ASP A 31 -11.39 15.04 -0.46
C ASP A 31 -12.25 14.47 -1.60
N LEU A 32 -13.53 14.22 -1.29
CA LEU A 32 -14.46 13.67 -2.26
C LEU A 32 -14.78 14.65 -3.40
N ASP A 33 -14.77 15.96 -3.14
CA ASP A 33 -14.98 16.99 -4.16
C ASP A 33 -13.89 16.86 -5.22
N ASN A 34 -12.63 16.91 -4.79
CA ASN A 34 -11.48 16.83 -5.69
C ASN A 34 -11.54 15.59 -6.60
N ILE A 35 -11.89 14.44 -6.02
CA ILE A 35 -11.95 13.16 -6.75
C ILE A 35 -13.15 13.12 -7.71
N SER A 36 -14.31 13.65 -7.30
CA SER A 36 -15.52 13.63 -8.13
C SER A 36 -15.45 14.62 -9.30
N ASP A 37 -14.76 15.74 -9.10
CA ASP A 37 -14.54 16.77 -10.11
C ASP A 37 -13.65 16.27 -11.25
N GLU A 38 -12.58 15.52 -10.92
CA GLU A 38 -11.75 14.82 -11.91
C GLU A 38 -12.57 13.86 -12.79
N ALA A 39 -13.62 13.27 -12.21
CA ALA A 39 -14.52 12.35 -12.89
C ALA A 39 -15.67 13.05 -13.64
N TYR A 40 -15.85 14.36 -13.47
CA TYR A 40 -16.99 15.14 -13.96
C TYR A 40 -18.35 14.56 -13.55
N PHE A 41 -18.48 14.14 -12.28
CA PHE A 41 -19.73 13.61 -11.72
C PHE A 41 -20.10 14.34 -10.44
N SER A 42 -21.40 14.42 -10.15
CA SER A 42 -21.84 14.77 -8.79
C SER A 42 -21.37 13.70 -7.80
N LYS A 43 -21.05 14.12 -6.56
CA LYS A 43 -20.55 13.23 -5.49
C LYS A 43 -21.37 11.95 -5.31
N PHE A 44 -22.70 12.09 -5.25
CA PHE A 44 -23.60 10.97 -5.01
C PHE A 44 -23.57 9.95 -6.16
N HIS A 45 -23.56 10.44 -7.41
CA HIS A 45 -23.45 9.58 -8.58
C HIS A 45 -22.08 8.90 -8.63
N PHE A 46 -21.02 9.68 -8.38
CA PHE A 46 -19.65 9.20 -8.33
C PHE A 46 -19.45 8.07 -7.31
N ILE A 47 -19.88 8.25 -6.05
CA ILE A 47 -19.73 7.22 -5.01
C ILE A 47 -20.42 5.91 -5.42
N ARG A 48 -21.67 6.01 -5.88
CA ARG A 48 -22.47 4.82 -6.28
C ARG A 48 -21.79 4.08 -7.40
N LEU A 49 -21.31 4.81 -8.40
CA LEU A 49 -20.69 4.23 -9.58
C LEU A 49 -19.30 3.67 -9.28
N PHE A 50 -18.47 4.39 -8.55
CA PHE A 50 -17.15 3.94 -8.11
C PHE A 50 -17.27 2.66 -7.28
N LYS A 51 -18.22 2.62 -6.32
CA LYS A 51 -18.49 1.42 -5.52
C LYS A 51 -19.00 0.25 -6.38
N LYS A 52 -19.85 0.52 -7.37
CA LYS A 52 -20.33 -0.52 -8.30
C LYS A 52 -19.18 -1.13 -9.12
N ILE A 53 -18.17 -0.35 -9.47
CA ILE A 53 -17.03 -0.79 -10.29
C ILE A 53 -15.93 -1.44 -9.46
N TYR A 54 -15.55 -0.84 -8.32
CA TYR A 54 -14.40 -1.26 -7.52
C TYR A 54 -14.75 -1.99 -6.22
N GLY A 55 -16.04 -2.18 -5.92
CA GLY A 55 -16.54 -2.88 -4.73
C GLY A 55 -16.44 -2.08 -3.42
N ARG A 56 -15.82 -0.89 -3.44
CA ARG A 56 -15.56 -0.05 -2.25
C ARG A 56 -15.78 1.42 -2.58
N THR A 57 -16.09 2.23 -1.58
CA THR A 57 -16.26 3.68 -1.79
C THR A 57 -14.90 4.35 -2.11
N PRO A 58 -14.89 5.54 -2.73
CA PRO A 58 -13.65 6.28 -3.01
C PRO A 58 -12.79 6.49 -1.76
N HIS A 59 -13.42 6.86 -0.63
CA HIS A 59 -12.72 7.03 0.65
C HIS A 59 -12.10 5.72 1.16
N GLN A 60 -12.82 4.60 1.06
CA GLN A 60 -12.27 3.28 1.42
C GLN A 60 -11.10 2.88 0.51
N TYR A 61 -11.18 3.22 -0.79
CA TYR A 61 -10.09 3.00 -1.73
C TYR A 61 -8.85 3.84 -1.37
N LEU A 62 -9.01 5.14 -1.10
CA LEU A 62 -7.92 6.01 -0.65
C LEU A 62 -7.24 5.46 0.61
N ILE A 63 -8.03 5.07 1.63
CA ILE A 63 -7.50 4.44 2.85
C ILE A 63 -6.66 3.20 2.51
N SER A 64 -7.17 2.31 1.65
CA SER A 64 -6.42 1.10 1.31
C SER A 64 -5.09 1.41 0.61
N VAL A 65 -5.07 2.37 -0.32
CA VAL A 65 -3.82 2.80 -0.98
C VAL A 65 -2.84 3.36 0.05
N ARG A 66 -3.30 4.22 0.97
CA ARG A 66 -2.44 4.78 2.03
C ARG A 66 -1.84 3.69 2.92
N LEU A 67 -2.65 2.70 3.33
CA LEU A 67 -2.17 1.61 4.17
C LEU A 67 -1.18 0.69 3.45
N ASP A 68 -1.44 0.36 2.17
CA ASP A 68 -0.53 -0.43 1.35
C ASP A 68 0.83 0.27 1.20
N LYS A 69 0.83 1.58 0.95
CA LYS A 69 2.04 2.40 0.89
C LYS A 69 2.75 2.47 2.24
N ALA A 70 2.00 2.60 3.34
CA ALA A 70 2.58 2.60 4.69
C ALA A 70 3.28 1.27 4.99
N MET A 71 2.68 0.14 4.63
CA MET A 71 3.34 -1.16 4.77
C MET A 71 4.66 -1.21 4.01
N GLY A 72 4.73 -0.67 2.79
CA GLY A 72 5.97 -0.54 2.02
C GLY A 72 7.05 0.26 2.76
N LEU A 73 6.69 1.41 3.34
CA LEU A 73 7.62 2.24 4.13
C LEU A 73 8.09 1.53 5.40
N LEU A 74 7.19 0.86 6.12
CA LEU A 74 7.55 0.10 7.32
C LEU A 74 8.46 -1.09 6.98
N LYS A 75 8.19 -1.81 5.87
CA LYS A 75 9.13 -2.83 5.33
C LYS A 75 10.49 -2.24 5.02
N ALA A 76 10.55 -1.01 4.51
CA ALA A 76 11.80 -0.31 4.25
C ALA A 76 12.55 0.08 5.54
N GLY A 77 11.90 0.02 6.71
CA GLY A 77 12.49 0.37 8.00
C GLY A 77 12.20 1.80 8.45
N ILE A 78 11.31 2.51 7.74
CA ILE A 78 10.93 3.88 8.09
C ILE A 78 10.15 3.88 9.42
N PRO A 79 10.44 4.82 10.35
CA PRO A 79 9.71 4.94 11.61
C PRO A 79 8.20 5.12 11.41
N VAL A 80 7.41 4.61 12.35
CA VAL A 80 5.94 4.64 12.26
C VAL A 80 5.37 6.05 12.12
N SER A 81 5.92 7.02 12.86
CA SER A 81 5.50 8.43 12.78
C SER A 81 5.78 9.02 11.39
N SER A 82 6.97 8.79 10.84
CA SER A 82 7.34 9.24 9.50
C SER A 82 6.47 8.58 8.43
N ALA A 83 6.21 7.28 8.53
CA ALA A 83 5.33 6.57 7.60
C ALA A 83 3.89 7.09 7.66
N CYS A 84 3.36 7.39 8.85
CA CYS A 84 2.03 7.98 9.06
C CYS A 84 1.87 9.29 8.27
N LEU A 85 2.82 10.21 8.44
CA LEU A 85 2.81 11.51 7.76
C LEU A 85 3.01 11.36 6.25
N ALA A 86 3.96 10.51 5.83
CA ALA A 86 4.30 10.31 4.43
C ALA A 86 3.16 9.73 3.57
N VAL A 87 2.18 9.07 4.19
CA VAL A 87 1.00 8.55 3.47
C VAL A 87 -0.26 9.42 3.68
N GLY A 88 -0.13 10.60 4.29
CA GLY A 88 -1.21 11.58 4.39
C GLY A 88 -2.18 11.38 5.57
N PHE A 89 -1.77 10.68 6.64
CA PHE A 89 -2.52 10.70 7.90
C PHE A 89 -2.04 11.83 8.80
N GLU A 90 -2.98 12.60 9.34
CA GLU A 90 -2.71 13.72 10.26
C GLU A 90 -2.46 13.26 11.71
N SER A 91 -2.97 12.08 12.07
CA SER A 91 -2.92 11.56 13.44
C SER A 91 -2.37 10.14 13.49
N LEU A 92 -1.32 9.97 14.30
CA LEU A 92 -0.69 8.68 14.58
C LEU A 92 -1.67 7.69 15.25
N SER A 93 -2.58 8.19 16.10
CA SER A 93 -3.58 7.36 16.78
C SER A 93 -4.60 6.78 15.79
N SER A 94 -5.15 7.65 14.93
CA SER A 94 -6.09 7.27 13.88
C SER A 94 -5.46 6.28 12.90
N PHE A 95 -4.24 6.58 12.45
CA PHE A 95 -3.45 5.69 11.60
C PHE A 95 -3.22 4.32 12.26
N SER A 96 -2.72 4.29 13.49
CA SER A 96 -2.36 3.04 14.18
C SER A 96 -3.57 2.15 14.43
N GLY A 97 -4.70 2.74 14.84
CA GLY A 97 -5.95 2.02 15.06
C GLY A 97 -6.51 1.43 13.76
N LEU A 98 -6.49 2.21 12.68
CA LEU A 98 -6.96 1.77 11.37
C LEU A 98 -6.03 0.71 10.76
N PHE A 99 -4.72 0.91 10.84
CA PHE A 99 -3.72 -0.05 10.39
C PHE A 99 -3.89 -1.40 11.10
N LYS A 100 -4.06 -1.40 12.44
CA LYS A 100 -4.31 -2.63 13.20
C LYS A 100 -5.62 -3.30 12.79
N ARG A 101 -6.69 -2.53 12.59
CA ARG A 101 -7.98 -3.07 12.18
C ARG A 101 -7.91 -3.77 10.82
N VAL A 102 -7.18 -3.18 9.87
CA VAL A 102 -7.08 -3.71 8.50
C VAL A 102 -6.05 -4.84 8.39
N ASN A 103 -4.90 -4.71 9.04
CA ASN A 103 -3.75 -5.63 8.88
C ASN A 103 -3.63 -6.66 10.02
N GLY A 104 -4.45 -6.58 11.07
CA GLY A 104 -4.43 -7.48 12.22
C GLY A 104 -3.33 -7.20 13.25
N VAL A 105 -2.31 -6.39 12.92
CA VAL A 105 -1.16 -6.06 13.79
C VAL A 105 -0.92 -4.56 13.85
N THR A 106 -0.34 -4.07 14.94
CA THR A 106 0.02 -2.64 15.05
C THR A 106 1.17 -2.30 14.09
N PRO A 107 1.27 -1.04 13.62
CA PRO A 107 2.36 -0.65 12.74
C PRO A 107 3.75 -0.82 13.38
N SER A 108 3.87 -0.61 14.70
CA SER A 108 5.13 -0.84 15.43
C SER A 108 5.52 -2.32 15.47
N ALA A 109 4.57 -3.23 15.74
CA ALA A 109 4.84 -4.67 15.71
C ALA A 109 5.17 -5.15 14.29
N TYR A 110 4.51 -4.58 13.28
CA TYR A 110 4.83 -4.83 11.89
C TYR A 110 6.26 -4.41 11.56
N LEU A 111 6.67 -3.18 11.92
CA LEU A 111 8.02 -2.67 11.71
C LEU A 111 9.08 -3.53 12.40
N ALA A 112 8.89 -3.86 13.67
CA ALA A 112 9.82 -4.70 14.43
C ALA A 112 10.03 -6.06 13.75
N ARG A 113 8.93 -6.73 13.34
CA ARG A 113 9.01 -7.98 12.59
C ARG A 113 9.77 -7.85 11.27
N GLN A 114 9.59 -6.75 10.53
CA GLN A 114 10.33 -6.53 9.28
C GLN A 114 11.82 -6.28 9.53
N GLN A 115 12.17 -5.60 10.63
CA GLN A 115 13.56 -5.39 11.02
C GLN A 115 14.24 -6.69 11.44
N GLU A 116 13.54 -7.56 12.18
CA GLU A 116 14.02 -8.89 12.55
C GLU A 116 14.29 -9.75 11.31
N ILE A 117 13.35 -9.79 10.35
CA ILE A 117 13.53 -10.52 9.09
C ILE A 117 14.75 -9.99 8.34
N LYS A 118 14.91 -8.66 8.22
CA LYS A 118 16.08 -8.06 7.58
C LYS A 118 17.39 -8.41 8.30
N ALA A 119 17.41 -8.34 9.63
CA ALA A 119 18.58 -8.70 10.42
C ALA A 119 18.95 -10.18 10.23
N GLN A 120 17.96 -11.07 10.16
CA GLN A 120 18.18 -12.49 9.88
C GLN A 120 18.70 -12.71 8.46
N MET A 121 18.16 -12.02 7.46
CA MET A 121 18.67 -12.09 6.08
C MET A 121 20.13 -11.64 5.97
N THR A 122 20.51 -10.57 6.68
CA THR A 122 21.90 -10.11 6.71
C THR A 122 22.81 -11.11 7.44
N ARG A 123 22.34 -11.70 8.55
CA ARG A 123 23.14 -12.60 9.38
C ARG A 123 23.25 -14.02 8.80
N PHE A 124 22.19 -14.49 8.16
CA PHE A 124 22.04 -15.84 7.63
C PHE A 124 21.42 -15.79 6.21
N PRO A 125 22.14 -15.26 5.21
CA PRO A 125 21.57 -15.05 3.87
C PRO A 125 21.16 -16.35 3.17
N LEU A 126 21.83 -17.47 3.47
CA LEU A 126 21.53 -18.76 2.86
C LEU A 126 20.19 -19.36 3.32
N ASP A 127 19.66 -18.96 4.48
CA ASP A 127 18.34 -19.43 4.97
C ASP A 127 17.18 -18.95 4.06
N PHE A 128 17.43 -17.91 3.27
CA PHE A 128 16.44 -17.30 2.38
C PHE A 128 16.63 -17.70 0.91
N VAL A 129 17.60 -18.58 0.61
CA VAL A 129 17.89 -19.08 -0.73
C VAL A 129 17.48 -20.55 -0.82
N PRO A 130 16.70 -20.99 -1.83
CA PRO A 130 16.39 -22.40 -2.01
C PRO A 130 17.65 -23.27 -2.06
N GLY A 131 17.67 -24.36 -1.30
CA GLY A 131 18.87 -25.19 -1.11
C GLY A 131 19.46 -25.76 -2.41
N CYS A 132 18.62 -26.15 -3.37
CA CYS A 132 19.08 -26.62 -4.69
C CYS A 132 19.82 -25.53 -5.47
N PHE A 133 19.37 -24.28 -5.37
CA PHE A 133 19.99 -23.14 -6.01
C PHE A 133 21.32 -22.80 -5.33
N ALA A 134 21.35 -22.77 -3.99
CA ALA A 134 22.58 -22.56 -3.23
C ALA A 134 23.62 -23.67 -3.49
N SER A 135 23.17 -24.93 -3.59
CA SER A 135 24.02 -26.09 -3.89
C SER A 135 24.62 -26.00 -5.29
N LYS A 136 23.81 -25.70 -6.32
CA LYS A 136 24.27 -25.55 -7.70
C LYS A 136 25.35 -24.48 -7.85
N ASN A 137 25.29 -23.42 -7.04
CA ASN A 137 26.28 -22.35 -7.02
C ASN A 137 27.44 -22.59 -6.01
N GLY A 138 27.50 -23.75 -5.36
CA GLY A 138 28.57 -24.11 -4.41
C GLY A 138 28.52 -23.38 -3.06
N TRP A 139 27.46 -22.62 -2.77
CA TRP A 139 27.38 -21.77 -1.57
C TRP A 139 27.20 -22.55 -0.26
N LEU A 140 26.68 -23.77 -0.32
CA LEU A 140 26.52 -24.63 0.86
C LEU A 140 27.85 -25.27 1.32
N GLN A 141 28.85 -25.32 0.45
CA GLN A 141 30.13 -25.98 0.70
C GLN A 141 31.20 -25.01 1.21
N ASN A 142 31.03 -23.71 0.97
CA ASN A 142 31.98 -22.66 1.36
C ASN A 142 31.63 -22.10 2.76
N ARG A 143 32.27 -22.62 3.81
CA ARG A 143 32.05 -22.19 5.21
C ARG A 143 32.57 -20.77 5.54
N ASN A 144 33.25 -20.10 4.61
CA ASN A 144 33.93 -18.82 4.82
C ASN A 144 33.01 -17.58 4.88
N PHE A 145 31.68 -17.73 4.85
CA PHE A 145 30.75 -16.61 5.08
C PHE A 145 30.41 -16.38 6.56
N ARG A 146 30.92 -17.21 7.48
CA ARG A 146 31.00 -16.86 8.90
C ARG A 146 32.36 -16.20 9.15
N GLU A 147 32.35 -14.87 9.23
CA GLU A 147 33.19 -14.00 10.06
C GLU A 147 33.36 -12.64 9.37
N PRO A 148 32.78 -11.55 9.91
CA PRO A 148 33.51 -10.30 9.96
C PRO A 148 34.54 -10.43 11.09
N GLY A 149 35.80 -10.61 10.73
CA GLY A 149 36.91 -10.37 11.63
C GLY A 149 37.00 -8.87 11.94
N ILE A 150 37.02 -8.57 13.24
CA ILE A 150 37.41 -7.32 13.93
C ILE A 150 36.50 -6.11 13.70
#